data_AF-A0A538B9E9-F1
#
_entry.id   AF-A0A538B9E9-F1
#
_cell.length_a   1.000
_cell.length_b   1.000
_cell.length_c   1.000
_cell.angle_alpha   90.00
_cell.angle_beta   90.00
_cell.angle_gamma   90.00
#
_symmetry.space_group_name_H-M   'P 1'
#
loop_
_entity.id
_entity.type
_entity.pdbx_description
1 polymer ?
#
loop_
_entity_poly.entity_id
_entity_poly.type
_entity_poly.pdbx_seq_one_letter_code
_entity_poly.pdbx_strand_id
1 'polypeptide(L)' 'RLGMRATFFMLGVNADVHRTVAAEVAAAGHEVAAHGYHHRSQLFSPPGRVRDDILRGIHTVADASGEMPRWYRPPFGTL' A
#
# COMPACT_ATOMS: atom_id res chain seq x y z
N ARG A 1 -7.38 21.48 -11.91
CA ARG A 1 -6.48 20.29 -11.89
C ARG A 1 -5.14 20.73 -12.47
N LEU A 2 -4.00 20.37 -11.85
CA LEU A 2 -2.66 20.80 -12.28
C LEU A 2 -1.95 19.83 -13.27
N GLY A 3 -2.59 18.73 -13.67
CA GLY A 3 -1.99 17.74 -14.58
C GLY A 3 -0.84 16.91 -13.99
N MET A 4 -0.60 17.00 -12.69
CA MET A 4 0.48 16.30 -11.99
C MET A 4 0.10 14.87 -11.63
N ARG A 5 1.10 14.00 -11.58
CA ARG A 5 0.99 12.62 -11.07
C ARG A 5 1.75 12.49 -9.75
N ALA A 6 1.31 11.53 -8.94
CA ALA A 6 1.89 11.22 -7.63
C ALA A 6 1.81 9.71 -7.40
N THR A 7 2.58 9.24 -6.43
CA THR A 7 2.55 7.85 -5.96
C THR A 7 1.96 7.82 -4.55
N PHE A 8 0.92 7.02 -4.35
CA PHE A 8 0.23 6.86 -3.08
C PHE A 8 0.60 5.53 -2.43
N PHE A 9 1.31 5.60 -1.31
CA PHE A 9 1.67 4.43 -0.51
C PHE A 9 0.51 4.09 0.44
N MET A 10 -0.27 3.08 0.08
CA MET A 10 -1.52 2.73 0.78
C MET A 10 -1.29 1.60 1.78
N LEU A 11 -2.02 1.68 2.90
CA LEU A 11 -2.11 0.61 3.88
C LEU A 11 -3.18 -0.39 3.48
N GLY A 12 -2.86 -1.68 3.54
CA GLY A 12 -3.81 -2.75 3.27
C GLY A 12 -5.09 -2.64 4.10
N VAL A 13 -4.98 -2.35 5.41
CA VAL A 13 -6.16 -2.21 6.29
C VAL A 13 -7.13 -1.11 5.82
N ASN A 14 -6.61 -0.01 5.26
CA ASN A 14 -7.45 1.07 4.73
C ASN A 14 -8.02 0.71 3.36
N ALA A 15 -7.25 0.01 2.53
CA ALA A 15 -7.71 -0.48 1.23
C ALA A 15 -8.84 -1.52 1.37
N ASP A 16 -8.84 -2.33 2.44
CA ASP A 16 -9.96 -3.24 2.71
C ASP A 16 -11.26 -2.50 3.09
N VAL A 17 -11.15 -1.44 3.89
CA VAL A 17 -12.31 -0.66 4.35
C VAL A 17 -12.82 0.29 3.25
N HIS A 18 -11.92 0.85 2.45
CA HIS A 18 -12.20 1.90 1.47
C HIS A 18 -11.76 1.50 0.06
N ARG A 19 -12.20 0.33 -0.41
CA ARG A 19 -11.78 -0.24 -1.71
C ARG A 19 -11.93 0.73 -2.89
N THR A 20 -13.01 1.51 -2.94
CA THR A 20 -13.27 2.43 -4.06
C THR A 20 -12.21 3.53 -4.17
N VAL A 21 -11.64 3.98 -3.05
CA VAL A 21 -10.63 5.06 -3.05
C VAL A 21 -9.36 4.63 -3.78
N ALA A 22 -8.91 3.39 -3.59
CA ALA A 22 -7.72 2.89 -4.29
C ALA A 22 -7.95 2.84 -5.81
N ALA A 23 -9.11 2.36 -6.24
CA ALA A 23 -9.50 2.35 -7.66
C ALA A 23 -9.64 3.76 -8.24
N GLU A 24 -10.23 4.71 -7.50
CA GLU A 24 -10.37 6.11 -7.92
C GLU A 24 -9.00 6.80 -8.09
N VAL A 25 -8.05 6.54 -7.21
CA VAL A 25 -6.68 7.06 -7.30
C VAL A 25 -5.98 6.52 -8.56
N ALA A 26 -6.08 5.22 -8.82
CA ALA A 26 -5.54 4.60 -10.03
C ALA A 26 -6.21 5.17 -11.30
N ALA A 27 -7.54 5.24 -11.32
CA ALA A 27 -8.31 5.81 -12.45
C ALA A 27 -8.00 7.30 -12.70
N ALA A 28 -7.56 8.04 -11.68
CA ALA A 28 -7.09 9.41 -11.83
C ALA A 28 -5.67 9.53 -12.44
N GLY A 29 -5.00 8.41 -12.75
CA GLY A 29 -3.68 8.35 -13.37
C GLY A 29 -2.51 8.46 -12.38
N HIS A 30 -2.77 8.23 -11.09
CA HIS A 30 -1.76 8.18 -10.04
C HIS A 30 -1.27 6.75 -9.84
N GLU A 31 -0.02 6.58 -9.39
CA GLU A 31 0.52 5.26 -9.06
C GLU A 31 0.06 4.84 -7.65
N VAL A 32 -0.39 3.59 -7.51
CA VAL A 32 -0.70 2.99 -6.22
C VAL A 32 0.43 2.04 -5.80
N ALA A 33 0.96 2.24 -4.60
CA ALA A 33 2.07 1.48 -4.02
C ALA A 33 1.71 0.95 -2.62
N ALA A 34 2.46 -0.03 -2.13
CA ALA A 34 2.17 -0.69 -0.85
C ALA A 34 2.93 -0.07 0.33
N HIS A 35 2.28 0.00 1.49
CA HIS A 35 2.85 0.49 2.74
C HIS A 35 2.73 -0.51 3.90
N GLY A 36 2.58 -1.79 3.58
CA GLY A 36 2.27 -2.84 4.54
C GLY A 36 0.77 -2.88 4.84
N TYR A 37 0.38 -3.68 5.83
CA TYR A 37 -1.03 -3.86 6.15
C TYR A 37 -1.45 -3.05 7.39
N HIS A 38 -0.71 -3.16 8.50
CA HIS A 38 -1.09 -2.53 9.77
C HIS A 38 -0.25 -1.30 10.18
N HIS A 39 0.70 -0.84 9.36
CA HIS A 39 1.64 0.24 9.71
C HIS A 39 2.42 -0.01 11.02
N ARG A 40 2.84 -1.27 11.25
CA ARG A 40 3.63 -1.64 12.42
C ARG A 40 5.12 -1.41 12.14
N SER A 41 5.86 -1.02 13.18
CA SER A 41 7.31 -0.91 13.06
C SER A 41 7.93 -2.27 12.78
N GLN A 42 8.73 -2.33 11.72
CA GLN A 42 9.34 -3.57 11.23
C GLN A 42 10.59 -3.91 12.02
N LEU A 43 11.30 -2.90 12.54
CA LEU A 43 12.46 -3.05 13.43
C LEU A 43 12.18 -3.90 14.67
N PHE A 44 10.94 -3.83 15.19
CA PHE A 44 10.54 -4.55 16.42
C PHE A 44 9.66 -5.77 16.13
N SER A 45 9.57 -6.19 14.86
CA SER A 45 8.73 -7.30 14.43
C SER A 45 9.57 -8.50 14.01
N PRO A 46 9.16 -9.75 14.34
CA PRO A 46 9.83 -10.94 13.82
C PRO A 46 9.80 -10.99 12.28
N PRO A 47 10.83 -11.56 11.61
CA PRO A 47 10.91 -11.58 10.14
C PRO A 47 9.68 -12.16 9.45
N GLY A 48 9.09 -13.24 9.99
CA GLY A 48 7.86 -13.82 9.46
C GLY A 48 6.67 -12.85 9.50
N ARG A 49 6.53 -12.09 10.59
CA ARG A 49 5.48 -11.08 10.73
C ARG A 49 5.67 -9.92 9.76
N VAL A 50 6.92 -9.48 9.56
CA VAL A 50 7.25 -8.43 8.58
C VAL A 50 6.86 -8.89 7.19
N ARG A 51 7.27 -10.12 6.80
CA ARG A 51 6.92 -10.71 5.51
C ARG A 51 5.41 -10.79 5.31
N ASP A 52 4.67 -11.28 6.30
CA ASP A 52 3.22 -11.44 6.20
C ASP A 52 2.49 -10.10 6.11
N ASP A 53 2.94 -9.08 6.85
CA ASP A 53 2.37 -7.72 6.77
C ASP A 53 2.61 -7.09 5.39
N ILE A 54 3.81 -7.24 4.83
CA ILE A 54 4.16 -6.73 3.51
C ILE A 54 3.32 -7.43 2.43
N LEU A 55 3.32 -8.77 2.41
CA LEU A 55 2.61 -9.54 1.38
C LEU A 55 1.11 -9.33 1.43
N ARG A 56 0.53 -9.32 2.63
CA ARG A 56 -0.90 -9.01 2.80
C ARG A 56 -1.22 -7.61 2.31
N GLY A 57 -0.40 -6.61 2.68
CA GLY A 57 -0.57 -5.24 2.21
C GLY A 57 -0.53 -5.13 0.68
N ILE A 58 0.44 -5.78 0.03
CA ILE A 58 0.57 -5.80 -1.44
C ILE A 58 -0.69 -6.40 -2.08
N HIS A 59 -1.12 -7.58 -1.65
CA HIS A 59 -2.28 -8.24 -2.25
C HIS A 59 -3.57 -7.44 -2.03
N THR A 60 -3.83 -6.97 -0.81
CA THR A 60 -5.03 -6.19 -0.51
C THR A 60 -5.08 -4.89 -1.33
N VAL A 61 -3.95 -4.20 -1.47
CA VAL A 61 -3.87 -2.98 -2.28
C VAL A 61 -4.08 -3.30 -3.76
N ALA A 62 -3.46 -4.37 -4.27
CA ALA A 62 -3.65 -4.81 -5.65
C ALA A 62 -5.11 -5.13 -5.97
N ASP A 63 -5.78 -5.86 -5.09
CA ASP A 63 -7.19 -6.22 -5.24
C ASP A 63 -8.10 -4.98 -5.22
N ALA A 64 -7.74 -3.96 -4.43
CA ALA A 64 -8.52 -2.73 -4.32
C ALA A 64 -8.29 -1.74 -5.46
N SER A 65 -7.06 -1.64 -5.98
CA SER A 65 -6.71 -0.71 -7.07
C SER A 65 -6.88 -1.30 -8.47
N GLY A 66 -6.86 -2.63 -8.60
CA GLY A 66 -6.76 -3.32 -9.89
C GLY A 66 -5.35 -3.30 -10.50
N GLU A 67 -4.35 -2.78 -9.77
CA GLU A 67 -2.97 -2.67 -10.22
C GLU A 67 -2.02 -3.33 -9.22
N MET A 68 -1.09 -4.15 -9.71
CA MET A 68 -0.06 -4.75 -8.84
C MET A 68 0.95 -3.70 -8.36
N PRO A 69 1.08 -3.45 -7.05
CA PRO A 69 2.06 -2.50 -6.53
C PRO A 69 3.49 -2.91 -6.91
N ARG A 70 4.22 -1.98 -7.53
CA ARG A 70 5.65 -2.15 -7.87
C ARG A 70 6.58 -1.71 -6.75
N TRP A 71 6.13 -0.76 -5.94
CA TRP A 71 6.92 -0.16 -4.88
C TRP A 71 6.35 -0.47 -3.51
N TYR A 72 7.26 -0.61 -2.56
CA TYR A 72 6.97 -0.74 -1.16
C TYR A 72 7.73 0.33 -0.38
N ARG A 73 7.06 0.99 0.55
CA ARG A 73 7.71 1.88 1.53
C ARG A 73 7.52 1.28 2.92
N PRO A 74 8.56 1.14 3.74
CA PRO A 74 8.40 0.67 5.10
C PRO A 74 7.75 1.73 6.01
N PRO A 75 6.85 1.35 6.93
CA PRO A 75 6.38 2.22 8.00
C PRO A 75 7.55 2.87 8.73
N PHE A 76 7.43 4.17 9.02
CA PHE A 76 8.48 4.95 9.70
C PHE A 76 9.84 5.02 8.96
N GLY A 77 9.94 4.54 7.71
CA GLY A 77 11.18 4.56 6.93
C GLY A 77 12.22 3.51 7.37
N THR A 78 11.80 2.46 8.08
CA THR A 78 12.71 1.46 8.67
C THR A 78 12.27 0.04 8.31
N LEU A 79 13.20 -0.75 7.72
CA LEU A 79 12.99 -2.15 7.30
C LEU A 79 14.07 -3.04 7.91
#